data_AF-A8ZZQ1-F1
#
_entry.id   AF-A8ZZQ1-F1
#
_cell.length_a   1.000
_cell.length_b   1.000
_cell.length_c   1.000
_cell.angle_alpha   90.00
_cell.angle_beta   90.00
_cell.angle_gamma   90.00
#
_symmetry.space_group_name_H-M   'P 1'
#
loop_
_entity.id
_entity.type
_entity.pdbx_description
1 polymer ?
#
loop_
_entity_poly.entity_id
_entity_poly.type
_entity_poly.pdbx_seq_one_letter_code
_entity_poly.pdbx_strand_id
1 'polypeptide(L)'
;MSKTEETSDARRIYETGKTVRDFDYAQGLADLAALGDAEYVFRAGRLWPDFDFKNGLAALARLNSGKFIYHAGLEWKQFDYEAGQRVLLATGDPKYIFYAGAYWKQFDFHRGVECLLKTGDCEYLFRAGAMWKAFDYPAAWKVLESEVKEGEHWRGRAFENEKWRTALAEIWKQGRIKDDAG
;
A
#
# COMPACT_ATOMS: atom_id res chain seq x y z
N MET A 1 7.02 13.23 -27.40
CA MET A 1 5.67 12.65 -27.48
C MET A 1 4.83 13.26 -26.37
N SER A 2 3.53 13.44 -26.61
CA SER A 2 2.62 13.98 -25.59
C SER A 2 2.03 12.85 -24.73
N LYS A 3 1.61 13.15 -23.50
CA LYS A 3 0.95 12.19 -22.58
C LYS A 3 -0.26 11.48 -23.22
N THR A 4 -0.96 12.17 -24.12
CA THR A 4 -2.10 11.61 -24.87
C THR A 4 -1.66 10.57 -25.91
N GLU A 5 -0.50 10.77 -26.55
CA GLU A 5 0.07 9.81 -27.50
C GLU A 5 0.60 8.55 -26.78
N GLU A 6 1.31 8.73 -25.65
CA GLU A 6 1.83 7.62 -24.82
C GLU A 6 0.71 6.71 -24.28
N THR A 7 -0.39 7.32 -23.81
CA THR A 7 -1.58 6.58 -23.36
C THR A 7 -2.24 5.79 -24.51
N SER A 8 -2.16 6.32 -25.74
CA SER A 8 -2.67 5.68 -26.96
C SER A 8 -1.83 4.46 -27.36
N ASP A 9 -0.51 4.56 -27.23
CA ASP A 9 0.42 3.47 -27.51
C ASP A 9 0.32 2.34 -26.48
N ALA A 10 0.26 2.68 -25.18
CA ALA A 10 0.10 1.68 -24.12
C ALA A 10 -1.22 0.91 -24.28
N ARG A 11 -2.30 1.62 -24.62
CA ARG A 11 -3.59 1.00 -24.94
C ARG A 11 -3.48 0.02 -26.11
N ARG A 12 -2.82 0.42 -27.18
CA ARG A 12 -2.66 -0.41 -28.38
C ARG A 12 -1.93 -1.71 -28.05
N ILE A 13 -0.78 -1.63 -27.36
CA ILE A 13 0.00 -2.81 -26.93
C ILE A 13 -0.87 -3.74 -26.08
N TYR A 14 -1.58 -3.17 -25.11
CA TYR A 14 -2.49 -3.91 -24.24
C TYR A 14 -3.59 -4.65 -25.02
N GLU A 15 -4.27 -3.99 -25.96
CA GLU A 15 -5.32 -4.62 -26.76
C GLU A 15 -4.77 -5.68 -27.73
N THR A 16 -3.56 -5.48 -28.29
CA THR A 16 -2.88 -6.49 -29.10
C THR A 16 -2.64 -7.77 -28.29
N GLY A 17 -2.13 -7.65 -27.06
CA GLY A 17 -1.91 -8.80 -26.19
C GLY A 17 -3.17 -9.54 -25.75
N LYS A 18 -4.36 -8.98 -25.97
CA LYS A 18 -5.64 -9.67 -25.74
C LYS A 18 -6.17 -10.41 -26.98
N THR A 19 -5.75 -10.03 -28.17
CA THR A 19 -6.43 -10.39 -29.42
C THR A 19 -5.55 -11.15 -30.40
N VAL A 20 -4.24 -10.95 -30.36
CA VAL A 20 -3.29 -11.59 -31.28
C VAL A 20 -2.77 -12.89 -30.67
N ARG A 21 -2.89 -13.98 -31.44
CA ARG A 21 -2.56 -15.35 -30.98
C ARG A 21 -1.09 -15.52 -30.60
N ASP A 22 -0.19 -14.93 -31.39
CA ASP A 22 1.26 -15.13 -31.27
C ASP A 22 1.95 -13.88 -30.68
N PHE A 23 1.27 -13.19 -29.76
CA PHE A 23 1.78 -11.98 -29.10
C PHE A 23 2.91 -12.33 -28.10
N ASP A 24 4.01 -11.58 -28.17
CA ASP A 24 5.10 -11.69 -27.20
C ASP A 24 4.75 -10.89 -25.94
N TYR A 25 4.25 -11.59 -24.92
CA TYR A 25 3.85 -11.00 -23.64
C TYR A 25 5.02 -10.40 -22.86
N ALA A 26 6.23 -10.97 -22.99
CA ALA A 26 7.41 -10.48 -22.28
C ALA A 26 7.85 -9.13 -22.87
N GLN A 27 7.93 -9.06 -24.20
CA GLN A 27 8.24 -7.81 -24.89
C GLN A 27 7.12 -6.77 -24.69
N GLY A 28 5.86 -7.17 -24.82
CA GLY A 28 4.72 -6.28 -24.57
C GLY A 28 4.73 -5.68 -23.16
N LEU A 29 5.05 -6.46 -22.14
CA LEU A 29 5.18 -5.96 -20.77
C LEU A 29 6.36 -4.99 -20.63
N ALA A 30 7.50 -5.28 -21.27
CA ALA A 30 8.64 -4.38 -21.28
C ALA A 30 8.29 -3.04 -21.92
N ASP A 31 7.56 -3.06 -23.04
CA ASP A 31 7.12 -1.86 -23.76
C ASP A 31 6.12 -1.04 -22.92
N LEU A 32 5.13 -1.68 -22.29
CA LEU A 32 4.21 -1.01 -21.37
C LEU A 32 4.95 -0.33 -20.21
N ALA A 33 5.96 -0.99 -19.65
CA ALA A 33 6.77 -0.43 -18.58
C ALA A 33 7.64 0.74 -19.07
N ALA A 34 8.16 0.67 -20.30
CA ALA A 34 8.96 1.74 -20.90
C ALA A 34 8.13 3.00 -21.21
N LEU A 35 6.84 2.83 -21.56
CA LEU A 35 5.89 3.92 -21.73
C LEU A 35 5.48 4.59 -20.40
N GLY A 36 5.88 4.03 -19.26
CA GLY A 36 5.61 4.62 -17.96
C GLY A 36 4.18 4.41 -17.45
N ASP A 37 3.36 3.61 -18.12
CA ASP A 37 1.94 3.47 -17.79
C ASP A 37 1.67 2.25 -16.90
N ALA A 38 1.71 2.49 -15.59
CA ALA A 38 1.44 1.47 -14.59
C ALA A 38 0.01 0.91 -14.66
N GLU A 39 -0.94 1.66 -15.20
CA GLU A 39 -2.32 1.19 -15.35
C GLU A 39 -2.40 0.05 -16.38
N TYR A 40 -1.74 0.21 -17.53
CA TYR A 40 -1.75 -0.85 -18.54
C TYR A 40 -0.90 -2.05 -18.15
N VAL A 41 0.19 -1.87 -17.39
CA VAL A 41 0.92 -3.00 -16.78
C VAL A 41 -0.02 -3.80 -15.86
N PHE A 42 -0.79 -3.10 -15.01
CA PHE A 42 -1.77 -3.74 -14.13
C PHE A 42 -2.89 -4.45 -14.90
N ARG A 43 -3.47 -3.79 -15.92
CA ARG A 43 -4.54 -4.35 -16.75
C ARG A 43 -4.06 -5.58 -17.53
N ALA A 44 -2.84 -5.56 -18.05
CA ALA A 44 -2.20 -6.71 -18.68
C ALA A 44 -2.18 -7.91 -17.73
N GLY A 45 -1.75 -7.73 -16.47
CA GLY A 45 -1.77 -8.81 -15.47
C GLY A 45 -3.13 -9.37 -15.12
N ARG A 46 -4.22 -8.66 -15.41
CA ARG A 46 -5.57 -9.18 -15.25
C ARG A 46 -6.04 -10.03 -16.43
N LEU A 47 -5.62 -9.69 -17.64
CA LEU A 47 -6.33 -10.11 -18.86
C LEU A 47 -5.46 -10.79 -19.91
N TRP A 48 -4.14 -10.59 -19.89
CA TRP A 48 -3.24 -11.33 -20.79
C TRP A 48 -3.18 -12.82 -20.38
N PRO A 49 -3.35 -13.74 -21.33
CA PRO A 49 -3.32 -15.18 -21.07
C PRO A 49 -2.02 -15.68 -20.42
N ASP A 50 -0.87 -15.19 -20.88
CA ASP A 50 0.46 -15.64 -20.45
C ASP A 50 1.26 -14.48 -19.84
N PHE A 51 0.63 -13.78 -18.89
CA PHE A 51 1.28 -12.67 -18.19
C PHE A 51 2.31 -13.16 -17.17
N ASP A 52 3.52 -12.62 -17.25
CA ASP A 52 4.55 -12.82 -16.22
C ASP A 52 4.28 -11.93 -15.00
N PHE A 53 3.63 -12.49 -13.98
CA PHE A 53 3.28 -11.78 -12.74
C PHE A 53 4.49 -11.25 -11.97
N LYS A 54 5.63 -11.95 -12.03
CA LYS A 54 6.84 -11.54 -11.31
C LYS A 54 7.43 -10.29 -11.96
N ASN A 55 7.60 -10.32 -13.28
CA ASN A 55 8.09 -9.16 -14.02
C ASN A 55 7.07 -8.02 -14.04
N GLY A 56 5.76 -8.35 -14.03
CA GLY A 56 4.70 -7.36 -13.88
C GLY A 56 4.80 -6.58 -12.58
N LEU A 57 4.99 -7.29 -11.45
CA LEU A 57 5.18 -6.64 -10.15
C LEU A 57 6.46 -5.79 -10.12
N ALA A 58 7.56 -6.29 -10.71
CA ALA A 58 8.80 -5.53 -10.83
C ALA A 58 8.61 -4.25 -11.68
N ALA A 59 7.82 -4.32 -12.75
CA ALA A 59 7.47 -3.15 -13.56
C ALA A 59 6.67 -2.12 -12.74
N LEU A 60 5.63 -2.54 -12.03
CA LEU A 60 4.86 -1.65 -11.16
C LEU A 60 5.71 -1.01 -10.05
N ALA A 61 6.67 -1.76 -9.50
CA ALA A 61 7.62 -1.25 -8.52
C ALA A 61 8.54 -0.18 -9.10
N ARG A 62 9.09 -0.38 -10.31
CA ARG A 62 9.91 0.64 -11.00
C ARG A 62 9.13 1.91 -11.31
N LEU A 63 7.84 1.78 -11.63
CA LEU A 63 6.95 2.91 -11.87
C LEU A 63 6.45 3.57 -10.57
N ASN A 64 6.89 3.07 -9.40
CA ASN A 64 6.54 3.55 -8.07
C ASN A 64 5.03 3.72 -7.85
N SER A 65 4.23 2.79 -8.39
CA SER A 65 2.76 2.93 -8.36
C SER A 65 2.13 2.14 -7.22
N GLY A 66 2.09 2.73 -6.02
CA GLY A 66 1.46 2.12 -4.84
C GLY A 66 0.02 1.68 -5.10
N LYS A 67 -0.76 2.49 -5.83
CA LYS A 67 -2.12 2.17 -6.28
C LYS A 67 -2.18 0.83 -7.01
N PHE A 68 -1.41 0.69 -8.08
CA PHE A 68 -1.51 -0.50 -8.93
C PHE A 68 -0.83 -1.72 -8.33
N ILE A 69 0.18 -1.54 -7.48
CA ILE A 69 0.73 -2.64 -6.64
C ILE A 69 -0.36 -3.17 -5.71
N TYR A 70 -1.09 -2.29 -5.03
CA TYR A 70 -2.22 -2.68 -4.17
C TYR A 70 -3.29 -3.45 -4.95
N HIS A 71 -3.74 -2.93 -6.09
CA HIS A 71 -4.76 -3.59 -6.92
C HIS A 71 -4.27 -4.92 -7.49
N ALA A 72 -3.00 -5.05 -7.85
CA ALA A 72 -2.42 -6.33 -8.28
C ALA A 72 -2.60 -7.41 -7.21
N GLY A 73 -2.37 -7.09 -5.94
CA GLY A 73 -2.57 -8.03 -4.82
C GLY A 73 -4.01 -8.46 -4.56
N LEU A 74 -4.98 -7.75 -5.15
CA LEU A 74 -6.40 -8.09 -5.09
C LEU A 74 -6.90 -8.86 -6.32
N GLU A 75 -6.42 -8.48 -7.50
CA GLU A 75 -7.08 -8.82 -8.77
C GLU A 75 -6.25 -9.75 -9.67
N TRP A 76 -4.93 -9.87 -9.45
CA TRP A 76 -4.12 -10.78 -10.24
C TRP A 76 -4.36 -12.24 -9.85
N LYS A 77 -4.32 -13.12 -10.85
CA LYS A 77 -4.51 -14.57 -10.65
C LYS A 77 -3.41 -15.17 -9.77
N GLN A 78 -2.19 -14.63 -9.88
CA GLN A 78 -1.06 -14.97 -9.04
C GLN A 78 -0.44 -13.69 -8.49
N PHE A 79 -0.16 -13.68 -7.18
CA PHE A 79 0.49 -12.56 -6.52
C PHE A 79 1.33 -13.06 -5.36
N ASP A 80 2.61 -12.70 -5.36
CA ASP A 80 3.51 -12.91 -4.23
C ASP A 80 3.30 -11.77 -3.22
N TYR A 81 2.59 -12.06 -2.12
CA TYR A 81 2.27 -11.07 -1.11
C TYR A 81 3.49 -10.54 -0.37
N GLU A 82 4.55 -11.35 -0.20
CA GLU A 82 5.77 -10.92 0.48
C GLU A 82 6.54 -9.92 -0.41
N ALA A 83 6.75 -10.30 -1.68
CA ALA A 83 7.38 -9.40 -2.65
C ALA A 83 6.53 -8.15 -2.89
N GLY A 84 5.22 -8.32 -2.99
CA GLY A 84 4.24 -7.25 -3.17
C GLY A 84 4.26 -6.25 -2.03
N GLN A 85 4.25 -6.73 -0.79
CA GLN A 85 4.35 -5.87 0.38
C GLN A 85 5.67 -5.12 0.41
N ARG A 86 6.80 -5.81 0.15
CA ARG A 86 8.12 -5.16 0.12
C ARG A 86 8.15 -3.97 -0.85
N VAL A 87 7.65 -4.15 -2.07
CA VAL A 87 7.65 -3.06 -3.06
C VAL A 87 6.60 -1.99 -2.76
N LEU A 88 5.46 -2.35 -2.15
CA LEU A 88 4.45 -1.39 -1.72
C LEU A 88 4.95 -0.49 -0.59
N LEU A 89 5.59 -1.06 0.44
CA LEU A 89 6.17 -0.27 1.53
C LEU A 89 7.28 0.66 1.03
N ALA A 90 8.01 0.25 -0.02
CA ALA A 90 9.03 1.10 -0.64
C ALA A 90 8.44 2.34 -1.36
N THR A 91 7.15 2.33 -1.73
CA THR A 91 6.52 3.54 -2.30
C THR A 91 6.26 4.61 -1.25
N GLY A 92 6.21 4.23 0.04
CA GLY A 92 5.92 5.13 1.15
C GLY A 92 4.52 5.75 1.10
N ASP A 93 3.59 5.20 0.31
CA ASP A 93 2.24 5.73 0.17
C ASP A 93 1.36 5.20 1.32
N PRO A 94 1.05 6.01 2.35
CA PRO A 94 0.38 5.52 3.55
C PRO A 94 -1.02 4.99 3.25
N LYS A 95 -1.69 5.52 2.23
CA LYS A 95 -3.04 5.10 1.82
C LYS A 95 -3.05 3.66 1.35
N TYR A 96 -2.17 3.32 0.42
CA TYR A 96 -2.15 1.97 -0.15
C TYR A 96 -1.50 0.96 0.78
N ILE A 97 -0.54 1.38 1.62
CA ILE A 97 -0.01 0.55 2.71
C ILE A 97 -1.15 0.17 3.67
N PHE A 98 -1.95 1.15 4.11
CA PHE A 98 -3.12 0.91 4.95
C PHE A 98 -4.10 -0.07 4.30
N TYR A 99 -4.46 0.16 3.03
CA TYR A 99 -5.41 -0.70 2.33
C TYR A 99 -4.89 -2.12 2.12
N ALA A 100 -3.60 -2.31 1.86
CA ALA A 100 -3.02 -3.64 1.79
C ALA A 100 -3.18 -4.39 3.12
N GLY A 101 -2.85 -3.75 4.26
CA GLY A 101 -3.06 -4.38 5.57
C GLY A 101 -4.53 -4.63 5.94
N ALA A 102 -5.46 -3.86 5.36
CA ALA A 102 -6.89 -4.05 5.58
C ALA A 102 -7.51 -5.16 4.70
N TYR A 103 -7.02 -5.34 3.47
CA TYR A 103 -7.74 -6.10 2.44
C TYR A 103 -6.94 -7.22 1.75
N TRP A 104 -5.61 -7.23 1.84
CA TRP A 104 -4.84 -8.36 1.28
C TRP A 104 -5.05 -9.62 2.11
N LYS A 105 -4.92 -10.78 1.43
CA LYS A 105 -5.03 -12.10 2.07
C LYS A 105 -3.89 -12.34 3.07
N GLN A 106 -2.70 -11.84 2.77
CA GLN A 106 -1.52 -11.92 3.62
C GLN A 106 -0.88 -10.54 3.71
N PHE A 107 -0.52 -10.14 4.93
CA PHE A 107 0.14 -8.88 5.22
C PHE A 107 0.91 -8.97 6.54
N ASP A 108 2.18 -8.59 6.52
CA ASP A 108 3.00 -8.42 7.71
C ASP A 108 2.69 -7.07 8.37
N PHE A 109 1.86 -7.12 9.42
CA PHE A 109 1.45 -5.93 10.17
C PHE A 109 2.62 -5.21 10.83
N HIS A 110 3.65 -5.92 11.27
CA HIS A 110 4.78 -5.30 11.96
C HIS A 110 5.54 -4.36 11.00
N ARG A 111 5.91 -4.86 9.82
CA ARG A 111 6.57 -4.05 8.78
C ARG A 111 5.66 -2.94 8.24
N GLY A 112 4.35 -3.21 8.15
CA GLY A 112 3.36 -2.22 7.76
C GLY A 112 3.29 -1.04 8.73
N VAL A 113 3.23 -1.32 10.04
CA VAL A 113 3.18 -0.29 11.08
C VAL A 113 4.47 0.52 11.10
N GLU A 114 5.64 -0.14 11.06
CA GLU A 114 6.93 0.56 11.00
C GLU A 114 7.01 1.54 9.82
N CYS A 115 6.43 1.17 8.68
CA CYS A 115 6.42 2.04 7.51
C CYS A 115 5.46 3.21 7.69
N LEU A 116 4.23 2.99 8.17
CA LEU A 116 3.28 4.07 8.46
C LEU A 116 3.82 5.05 9.52
N LEU A 117 4.54 4.56 10.53
CA LEU A 117 5.17 5.44 11.52
C LEU A 117 6.21 6.36 10.87
N LYS A 118 6.94 5.87 9.85
CA LYS A 118 7.91 6.67 9.10
C LYS A 118 7.27 7.70 8.18
N THR A 119 6.06 7.45 7.68
CA THR A 119 5.34 8.45 6.86
C THR A 119 4.81 9.59 7.71
N GLY A 120 4.53 9.34 8.99
CA GLY A 120 3.95 10.34 9.91
C GLY A 120 2.48 10.66 9.62
N ASP A 121 1.84 9.93 8.70
CA ASP A 121 0.47 10.22 8.28
C ASP A 121 -0.52 9.83 9.36
N CYS A 122 -1.05 10.85 10.06
CA CYS A 122 -1.92 10.66 11.22
C CYS A 122 -3.24 9.97 10.85
N GLU A 123 -3.77 10.20 9.64
CA GLU A 123 -5.01 9.58 9.18
C GLU A 123 -4.84 8.07 9.07
N TYR A 124 -3.82 7.63 8.33
CA TYR A 124 -3.62 6.22 8.09
C TYR A 124 -3.04 5.48 9.30
N LEU A 125 -2.31 6.15 10.19
CA LEU A 125 -1.97 5.62 11.51
C LEU A 125 -3.22 5.36 12.36
N PHE A 126 -4.12 6.33 12.46
CA PHE A 126 -5.38 6.16 13.18
C PHE A 126 -6.23 5.02 12.58
N ARG A 127 -6.40 5.02 11.26
CA ARG A 127 -7.19 3.99 10.55
C ARG A 127 -6.59 2.60 10.72
N ALA A 128 -5.26 2.46 10.65
CA ALA A 128 -4.57 1.21 10.89
C ALA A 128 -4.83 0.71 12.33
N GLY A 129 -4.69 1.56 13.34
CA GLY A 129 -5.03 1.17 14.73
C GLY A 129 -6.48 0.77 14.92
N ALA A 130 -7.42 1.40 14.21
CA ALA A 130 -8.83 1.03 14.28
C ALA A 130 -9.14 -0.32 13.59
N MET A 131 -8.48 -0.62 12.47
CA MET A 131 -8.89 -1.72 11.60
C MET A 131 -7.95 -2.93 11.60
N TRP A 132 -6.65 -2.75 11.74
CA TRP A 132 -5.68 -3.84 11.63
C TRP A 132 -5.77 -4.81 12.82
N LYS A 133 -5.30 -6.04 12.58
CA LYS A 133 -5.32 -7.12 13.57
C LYS A 133 -4.23 -6.97 14.63
N ALA A 134 -3.10 -6.39 14.24
CA ALA A 134 -1.98 -6.07 15.12
C ALA A 134 -1.50 -4.63 14.83
N PHE A 135 -1.23 -3.87 15.88
CA PHE A 135 -0.87 -2.46 15.78
C PHE A 135 -0.08 -1.97 17.00
N ASP A 136 0.89 -1.09 16.79
CA ASP A 136 1.68 -0.45 17.85
C ASP A 136 1.05 0.90 18.24
N TYR A 137 0.08 0.83 19.17
CA TYR A 137 -0.60 2.02 19.67
C TYR A 137 0.34 3.01 20.38
N PRO A 138 1.28 2.59 21.26
CA PRO A 138 2.21 3.52 21.90
C PRO A 138 3.05 4.32 20.90
N ALA A 139 3.62 3.68 19.88
CA ALA A 139 4.43 4.36 18.89
C ALA A 139 3.60 5.32 18.03
N ALA A 140 2.42 4.87 17.58
CA ALA A 140 1.54 5.70 16.77
C ALA A 140 0.99 6.90 17.55
N TRP A 141 0.65 6.72 18.83
CA TRP A 141 0.17 7.82 19.67
C TRP A 141 1.21 8.94 19.80
N LYS A 142 2.51 8.61 19.93
CA LYS A 142 3.58 9.61 19.96
C LYS A 142 3.63 10.45 18.69
N VAL A 143 3.41 9.84 17.52
CA VAL A 143 3.35 10.55 16.24
C VAL A 143 2.14 11.49 16.20
N LEU A 144 0.98 11.00 16.63
CA LEU A 144 -0.24 11.80 16.74
C LEU A 144 -0.08 12.99 17.72
N GLU A 145 0.72 12.84 18.77
CA GLU A 145 1.03 13.92 19.71
C GLU A 145 2.03 14.95 19.16
N SER A 146 3.00 14.51 18.35
CA SER A 146 3.99 15.42 17.76
C SER A 146 3.40 16.30 16.65
N GLU A 147 2.37 15.83 15.94
CA GLU A 147 1.73 16.58 14.86
C GLU A 147 0.66 17.54 15.39
N VAL A 148 0.91 18.85 15.26
CA VAL A 148 0.08 19.89 15.91
C VAL A 148 -1.32 19.95 15.30
N LYS A 149 -1.43 20.01 13.96
CA LYS A 149 -2.73 20.26 13.29
C LYS A 149 -3.47 18.96 12.96
N GLU A 150 -2.83 18.08 12.19
CA GLU A 150 -3.47 16.81 11.80
C GLU A 150 -3.62 15.88 13.00
N GLY A 151 -2.62 15.85 13.87
CA GLY A 151 -2.66 15.04 15.09
C GLY A 151 -3.76 15.48 16.05
N GLU A 152 -4.11 16.76 16.17
CA GLU A 152 -5.26 17.20 16.98
C GLU A 152 -6.57 16.53 16.52
N HIS A 153 -6.85 16.57 15.21
CA HIS A 153 -8.06 15.94 14.66
C HIS A 153 -8.10 14.45 14.97
N TRP A 154 -7.03 13.72 14.69
CA TRP A 154 -7.00 12.26 14.85
C TRP A 154 -6.91 11.81 16.30
N ARG A 155 -6.30 12.59 17.19
CA ARG A 155 -6.39 12.36 18.65
C ARG A 155 -7.82 12.47 19.15
N GLY A 156 -8.58 13.47 18.69
CA GLY A 156 -10.00 13.58 18.99
C GLY A 156 -10.77 12.31 18.60
N ARG A 157 -10.56 11.83 17.37
CA ARG A 157 -11.16 10.59 16.87
C ARG A 157 -10.70 9.33 17.61
N ALA A 158 -9.47 9.30 18.12
CA ALA A 158 -8.94 8.20 18.93
C ALA A 158 -9.71 8.02 20.23
N PHE A 159 -10.19 9.10 20.86
CA PHE A 159 -11.01 9.02 22.07
C PHE A 159 -12.42 8.47 21.81
N GLU A 160 -12.94 8.64 20.59
CA GLU A 160 -14.24 8.12 20.17
C GLU A 160 -14.18 6.66 19.74
N ASN A 161 -13.00 6.16 19.36
CA ASN A 161 -12.81 4.80 18.89
C ASN A 161 -12.51 3.84 20.05
N GLU A 162 -13.26 2.74 20.15
CA GLU A 162 -13.16 1.79 21.27
C GLU A 162 -11.77 1.14 21.42
N LYS A 163 -11.15 0.71 20.31
CA LYS A 163 -9.82 0.08 20.35
C LYS A 163 -8.76 1.06 20.81
N TRP A 164 -8.77 2.26 20.23
CA TRP A 164 -7.87 3.34 20.61
C TRP A 164 -8.05 3.75 22.07
N ARG A 165 -9.28 4.00 22.52
CA ARG A 165 -9.57 4.34 23.92
C ARG A 165 -9.06 3.29 24.89
N THR A 166 -9.26 2.01 24.58
CA THR A 166 -8.78 0.89 25.42
C THR A 166 -7.25 0.87 25.47
N ALA A 167 -6.59 1.02 24.31
CA ALA A 167 -5.13 1.07 24.25
C ALA A 167 -4.55 2.29 24.99
N LEU A 168 -5.18 3.46 24.89
CA LEU A 168 -4.75 4.69 25.58
C LEU A 168 -4.88 4.57 27.10
N ALA A 169 -5.95 3.94 27.59
CA ALA A 169 -6.10 3.67 29.02
C ALA A 169 -4.95 2.82 29.56
N GLU A 170 -4.52 1.79 28.82
CA GLU A 170 -3.37 0.97 29.18
C GLU A 170 -2.04 1.73 29.09
N ILE A 171 -1.84 2.55 28.06
CA ILE A 171 -0.65 3.41 27.92
C ILE A 171 -0.49 4.32 29.14
N TRP A 172 -1.56 5.00 29.56
CA TRP A 172 -1.51 5.91 30.70
C TRP A 172 -1.41 5.22 32.05
N LYS A 173 -2.00 4.02 32.19
CA LYS A 173 -1.84 3.19 33.39
C LYS A 173 -0.37 2.79 33.58
N GLN A 174 0.29 2.37 32.51
CA GLN A 174 1.71 1.99 32.54
C GLN A 174 2.64 3.19 32.80
N GLY A 175 2.28 4.38 32.29
CA GLY A 175 3.01 5.63 32.58
C GLY A 175 3.00 5.96 34.07
N ARG A 176 1.81 5.96 34.70
CA ARG A 176 1.66 6.24 36.14
C ARG A 176 2.46 5.28 37.02
N ILE A 177 2.46 3.98 36.70
CA ILE A 177 3.22 2.98 37.47
C ILE A 177 4.74 3.26 37.42
N LYS A 178 5.25 3.77 36.30
CA LYS A 178 6.67 4.12 36.18
C LYS A 178 7.03 5.36 37.01
N ASP A 179 6.14 6.35 37.03
CA ASP A 179 6.35 7.60 37.78
C ASP A 179 6.29 7.39 39.30
N ASP A 180 5.47 6.44 39.78
CA ASP A 180 5.34 6.11 41.21
C ASP A 180 6.48 5.20 41.74
N ALA A 181 7.28 4.61 40.85
CA ALA A 181 8.35 3.67 41.19
C ALA A 181 9.77 4.26 41.09
N GLY A 182 9.90 5.54 40.74
CA GLY A 182 11.17 6.28 40.66
C GLY A 182 11.31 7.31 41.78
#